data_AF-A0AAV0IGD8-F1
#
_entry.id   AF-A0AAV0IGD8-F1
#
_cell.length_a   1.000
_cell.length_b   1.000
_cell.length_c   1.000
_cell.angle_alpha   90.00
_cell.angle_beta   90.00
_cell.angle_gamma   90.00
#
_symmetry.space_group_name_H-M   'P 1'
#
loop_
_entity.id
_entity.type
_entity.pdbx_description
1 polymer ?
#
loop_
_entity_poly.entity_id
_entity_poly.type
_entity_poly.pdbx_seq_one_letter_code
_entity_poly.pdbx_strand_id
1 'polypeptide(L)'
;MVSFLPTGKQSLNDLIAYMREEGNDQIVLYLERQQKEADLEELEANFSEFLGDLDLKAPTTIAKEISGIIAKSRVPVIEAAGLLWEAIVKTVKWPGSGTNQKDNEMVAISHLSRCGDVIFEKFCSGNIACQMQLINSVQRTCWREPKMLNLFARVIRVLYDVDVLCEDVILNWFYKGTNADGRETFLEDLKPFIRWLEEAEEEEAQKADLTSTVAGRDIYLCRRTCGCTVYWCDVAQSLGLSDDDLLKVLKKFSEVMILEKVWAIKGKSLRNVLLRNPKVLGYNVDCKGDCIAQCTRC
;
A
#
# COMPACT_ATOMS: atom_id res chain seq x y z
N MET A 1 36.54 -23.10 7.04
CA MET A 1 36.63 -22.74 8.48
C MET A 1 36.13 -23.87 9.39
N VAL A 2 35.08 -24.63 9.06
CA VAL A 2 34.52 -25.72 9.90
C VAL A 2 35.31 -27.04 9.94
N SER A 3 36.43 -27.14 9.22
CA SER A 3 37.18 -28.39 9.01
C SER A 3 37.90 -28.93 10.25
N PHE A 4 37.99 -28.14 11.32
CA PHE A 4 38.57 -28.56 12.61
C PHE A 4 37.54 -29.24 13.53
N LEU A 5 36.24 -29.19 13.20
CA LEU A 5 35.20 -29.86 13.97
C LEU A 5 35.17 -31.37 13.66
N PRO A 6 34.71 -32.21 14.61
CA PRO A 6 34.58 -33.65 14.42
C PRO A 6 33.79 -34.00 13.16
N THR A 7 34.16 -35.11 12.52
CA THR A 7 33.49 -35.64 11.34
C THR A 7 32.00 -35.86 11.64
N GLY A 8 31.12 -35.21 10.87
CA GLY A 8 29.66 -35.23 11.08
C GLY A 8 29.07 -33.98 11.78
N LYS A 9 29.90 -33.08 12.32
CA LYS A 9 29.50 -31.78 12.90
C LYS A 9 30.18 -30.61 12.19
N GLN A 10 30.19 -30.63 10.85
CA GLN A 10 30.91 -29.64 10.04
C GLN A 10 29.97 -28.64 9.37
N SER A 11 28.89 -28.24 10.04
CA SER A 11 28.07 -27.10 9.62
C SER A 11 28.45 -25.81 10.37
N LEU A 12 28.06 -24.66 9.82
CA LEU A 12 28.23 -23.37 10.51
C LEU A 12 27.44 -23.34 11.84
N ASN A 13 26.28 -24.00 11.89
CA ASN A 13 25.48 -24.10 13.10
C ASN A 13 26.19 -24.93 14.18
N ASP A 14 26.89 -26.00 13.79
CA ASP A 14 27.71 -26.78 14.72
C ASP A 14 28.85 -25.96 15.29
N LEU A 15 29.49 -25.13 14.44
CA LEU A 15 30.54 -24.21 14.87
C LEU A 15 30.03 -23.16 15.85
N ILE A 16 28.86 -22.57 15.57
CA ILE A 16 28.22 -21.59 16.45
C ILE A 16 27.88 -22.22 17.80
N ALA A 17 27.29 -23.42 17.81
CA ALA A 17 26.95 -24.14 19.02
C ALA A 17 28.18 -24.45 19.87
N TYR A 18 29.24 -24.96 19.25
CA TYR A 18 30.52 -25.22 19.93
C TYR A 18 31.13 -23.94 20.53
N MET A 19 31.20 -22.86 19.75
CA MET A 19 31.77 -21.59 20.24
C MET A 19 30.95 -20.98 21.39
N ARG A 20 29.63 -21.19 21.40
CA ARG A 20 28.75 -20.77 22.49
C ARG A 20 28.97 -21.60 23.76
N GLU A 21 29.14 -22.92 23.63
CA GLU A 21 29.47 -23.80 24.76
C GLU A 21 30.82 -23.44 25.41
N GLU A 22 31.79 -23.05 24.59
CA GLU A 22 33.13 -22.61 25.04
C GLU A 22 33.15 -21.15 25.55
N GLY A 23 32.02 -20.45 25.59
CA GLY A 23 31.92 -19.07 26.08
C GLY A 23 32.55 -18.01 25.18
N ASN A 24 32.77 -18.32 23.89
CA ASN A 24 33.36 -17.41 22.91
C ASN A 24 32.28 -16.53 22.23
N ASP A 25 31.56 -15.73 23.02
CA ASP A 25 30.40 -14.96 22.55
C ASP A 25 30.73 -14.00 21.41
N GLN A 26 31.92 -13.39 21.39
CA GLN A 26 32.33 -12.48 20.31
C GLN A 26 32.45 -13.20 18.95
N ILE A 27 32.91 -14.45 18.96
CA ILE A 27 33.02 -15.27 17.75
C ILE A 27 31.62 -15.68 17.30
N VAL A 28 30.76 -16.08 18.24
CA VAL A 28 29.35 -16.42 17.96
C VAL A 28 28.65 -15.24 17.29
N LEU A 29 28.75 -14.04 17.87
CA LEU A 29 28.15 -12.82 17.30
C LEU A 29 28.67 -12.52 15.88
N TYR A 30 29.96 -12.69 15.65
CA TYR A 30 30.55 -12.52 14.31
C TYR A 30 30.00 -13.54 13.30
N LEU A 31 29.95 -14.82 13.66
CA LEU A 31 29.49 -15.89 12.79
C LEU A 31 27.98 -15.77 12.49
N GLU A 32 27.16 -15.46 13.49
CA GLU A 32 25.72 -15.23 13.32
C GLU A 32 25.47 -14.01 12.42
N ARG A 33 26.27 -12.95 12.56
CA ARG A 33 26.19 -11.79 11.67
C ARG A 33 26.52 -12.15 10.22
N GLN A 34 27.60 -12.90 9.99
CA GLN A 34 27.99 -13.34 8.65
C GLN A 34 26.94 -14.26 8.03
N GLN A 35 26.36 -15.17 8.82
CA GLN A 35 25.25 -16.02 8.37
C GLN A 35 24.04 -15.18 7.97
N LYS A 36 23.65 -14.22 8.81
CA LYS A 36 22.55 -13.30 8.50
C LYS A 36 22.81 -12.52 7.22
N GLU A 37 24.00 -11.95 7.04
CA GLU A 37 24.38 -11.21 5.83
C GLU A 37 24.29 -12.11 4.58
N ALA A 38 24.74 -13.35 4.67
CA ALA A 38 24.62 -14.33 3.57
C ALA A 38 23.16 -14.71 3.27
N ASP A 39 22.34 -14.95 4.29
CA ASP A 39 20.90 -15.27 4.13
C ASP A 39 20.14 -14.10 3.45
N LEU A 40 20.52 -12.85 3.77
CA LEU A 40 19.94 -11.65 3.15
C LEU A 40 20.33 -11.53 1.67
N GLU A 41 21.62 -11.73 1.36
CA GLU A 41 22.14 -11.67 -0.02
C GLU A 41 21.53 -12.78 -0.90
N GLU A 42 21.41 -14.00 -0.37
CA GLU A 42 20.77 -15.12 -1.05
C GLU A 42 19.29 -14.82 -1.36
N LEU A 43 18.54 -14.29 -0.39
CA LEU A 43 17.14 -13.95 -0.60
C LEU A 43 16.97 -12.81 -1.63
N GLU A 44 17.81 -11.78 -1.59
CA GLU A 44 17.78 -10.69 -2.56
C GLU A 44 18.10 -11.18 -3.99
N ALA A 45 19.06 -12.10 -4.12
CA ALA A 45 19.40 -12.72 -5.40
C ALA A 45 18.22 -13.53 -5.95
N ASN A 46 17.57 -14.35 -5.11
CA ASN A 46 16.38 -15.13 -5.49
C ASN A 46 15.23 -14.22 -5.96
N PHE A 47 14.99 -13.09 -5.29
CA PHE A 47 13.99 -12.11 -5.76
C PHE A 47 14.39 -11.48 -7.08
N SER A 48 15.66 -11.09 -7.24
CA SER A 48 16.15 -10.44 -8.45
C SER A 48 16.08 -11.36 -9.67
N GLU A 49 16.44 -12.63 -9.51
CA GLU A 49 16.31 -13.66 -10.56
C GLU A 49 14.84 -13.85 -10.93
N PHE A 50 13.98 -14.07 -9.94
CA PHE A 50 12.55 -14.26 -10.16
C PHE A 50 11.90 -13.07 -10.88
N LEU A 51 12.19 -11.85 -10.45
CA LEU A 51 11.64 -10.62 -11.03
C LEU A 51 12.22 -10.27 -12.40
N GLY A 52 13.45 -10.70 -12.71
CA GLY A 52 14.12 -10.45 -13.98
C GLY A 52 13.43 -11.11 -15.18
N ASP A 53 12.85 -12.28 -14.97
CA ASP A 53 12.21 -13.10 -16.00
C ASP A 53 10.69 -12.87 -16.13
N LEU A 54 10.12 -12.03 -15.27
CA LEU A 54 8.68 -11.95 -15.11
C LEU A 54 7.97 -11.06 -16.14
N ASP A 55 6.99 -11.66 -16.85
CA ASP A 55 5.88 -10.90 -17.45
C ASP A 55 4.87 -10.58 -16.34
N LEU A 56 4.85 -9.32 -15.90
CA LEU A 56 4.01 -8.79 -14.82
C LEU A 56 2.49 -8.78 -15.15
N LYS A 57 2.04 -9.61 -16.11
CA LYS A 57 0.64 -9.79 -16.51
C LYS A 57 -0.15 -10.75 -15.63
N ALA A 58 0.50 -11.51 -14.74
CA ALA A 58 -0.16 -12.49 -13.86
C ALA A 58 0.16 -12.27 -12.37
N PRO A 59 -0.34 -11.20 -11.76
CA PRO A 59 0.20 -10.72 -10.50
C PRO A 59 -0.09 -11.66 -9.29
N THR A 60 -1.26 -12.30 -9.25
CA THR A 60 -1.60 -13.23 -8.16
C THR A 60 -0.70 -14.48 -8.10
N THR A 61 -0.14 -14.91 -9.23
CA THR A 61 0.85 -15.99 -9.29
C THR A 61 2.19 -15.51 -8.71
N ILE A 62 2.59 -14.28 -9.03
CA ILE A 62 3.83 -13.65 -8.55
C ILE A 62 3.85 -13.60 -7.02
N ALA A 63 2.75 -13.14 -6.41
CA ALA A 63 2.66 -13.05 -4.95
C ALA A 63 2.79 -14.41 -4.25
N LYS A 64 2.27 -15.49 -4.86
CA LYS A 64 2.40 -16.86 -4.32
C LYS A 64 3.82 -17.37 -4.40
N GLU A 65 4.50 -17.18 -5.52
CA GLU A 65 5.89 -17.59 -5.70
C GLU A 65 6.83 -16.85 -4.74
N ILE A 66 6.68 -15.52 -4.60
CA ILE A 66 7.44 -14.73 -3.63
C ILE A 66 7.22 -15.24 -2.20
N SER A 67 5.96 -15.55 -1.84
CA SER A 67 5.65 -16.14 -0.53
C SER A 67 6.35 -17.49 -0.34
N GLY A 68 6.43 -18.30 -1.40
CA GLY A 68 7.14 -19.58 -1.41
C GLY A 68 8.65 -19.43 -1.28
N ILE A 69 9.25 -18.40 -1.89
CA ILE A 69 10.68 -18.06 -1.75
C ILE A 69 10.97 -17.65 -0.30
N ILE A 70 10.17 -16.75 0.28
CA ILE A 70 10.32 -16.29 1.66
C ILE A 70 10.20 -17.47 2.64
N ALA A 71 9.23 -18.36 2.44
CA ALA A 71 9.01 -19.52 3.31
C ALA A 71 10.18 -20.52 3.33
N LYS A 72 11.03 -20.53 2.30
CA LYS A 72 12.25 -21.36 2.23
C LYS A 72 13.47 -20.67 2.84
N SER A 73 13.40 -19.36 3.02
CA SER A 73 14.48 -18.55 3.58
C SER A 73 14.45 -18.54 5.11
N ARG A 74 15.58 -18.18 5.72
CA ARG A 74 15.69 -17.92 7.17
C ARG A 74 15.40 -16.46 7.53
N VAL A 75 15.18 -15.61 6.53
CA VAL A 75 15.03 -14.17 6.70
C VAL A 75 13.62 -13.85 7.22
N PRO A 76 13.49 -13.02 8.27
CA PRO A 76 12.19 -12.59 8.75
C PRO A 76 11.39 -11.85 7.68
N VAL A 77 10.07 -12.03 7.65
CA VAL A 77 9.16 -11.41 6.68
C VAL A 77 9.31 -9.87 6.63
N ILE A 78 9.59 -9.25 7.78
CA ILE A 78 9.84 -7.81 7.87
C ILE A 78 11.05 -7.42 7.02
N GLU A 79 12.18 -8.10 7.17
CA GLU A 79 13.41 -7.82 6.40
C GLU A 79 13.22 -8.17 4.92
N ALA A 80 12.50 -9.26 4.62
CA ALA A 80 12.17 -9.67 3.27
C ALA A 80 11.38 -8.60 2.50
N ALA A 81 10.46 -7.87 3.16
CA ALA A 81 9.73 -6.76 2.52
C ALA A 81 10.67 -5.65 2.02
N GLY A 82 11.73 -5.36 2.79
CA GLY A 82 12.75 -4.39 2.40
C GLY A 82 13.61 -4.87 1.23
N LEU A 83 14.05 -6.13 1.24
CA LEU A 83 14.84 -6.72 0.14
C LEU A 83 14.03 -6.82 -1.16
N LEU A 84 12.74 -7.14 -1.05
CA LEU A 84 11.85 -7.23 -2.19
C LEU A 84 11.67 -5.87 -2.88
N TRP A 85 11.53 -4.80 -2.10
CA TRP A 85 11.57 -3.44 -2.63
C TRP A 85 12.87 -3.16 -3.40
N GLU A 86 14.02 -3.49 -2.80
CA GLU A 86 15.33 -3.27 -3.43
C GLU A 86 15.45 -4.04 -4.77
N ALA A 87 15.00 -5.29 -4.81
CA ALA A 87 14.94 -6.10 -6.03
C ALA A 87 13.99 -5.51 -7.10
N ILE A 88 12.81 -5.01 -6.70
CA ILE A 88 11.86 -4.37 -7.63
C ILE A 88 12.50 -3.11 -8.24
N VAL A 89 13.15 -2.26 -7.45
CA VAL A 89 13.77 -1.04 -7.98
C VAL A 89 14.90 -1.38 -8.96
N LYS A 90 15.68 -2.43 -8.71
CA LYS A 90 16.72 -2.90 -9.65
C LYS A 90 16.18 -3.31 -11.02
N THR A 91 14.93 -3.74 -11.09
CA THR A 91 14.28 -4.12 -12.37
C THR A 91 13.76 -2.92 -13.18
N VAL A 92 13.77 -1.71 -12.60
CA VAL A 92 13.31 -0.49 -13.27
C VAL A 92 14.27 -0.14 -14.42
N LYS A 93 13.75 -0.21 -15.64
CA LYS A 93 14.49 0.21 -16.84
C LYS A 93 14.39 1.71 -17.02
N TRP A 94 15.35 2.42 -16.43
CA TRP A 94 15.41 3.86 -16.51
C TRP A 94 15.57 4.36 -17.95
N PRO A 95 14.98 5.51 -18.29
CA PRO A 95 15.31 6.19 -19.52
C PRO A 95 16.80 6.57 -19.58
N GLY A 96 17.32 6.76 -20.80
CA GLY A 96 18.73 7.05 -21.07
C GLY A 96 19.22 8.38 -20.48
N SER A 97 20.54 8.60 -20.53
CA SER A 97 21.16 9.85 -20.06
C SER A 97 20.63 11.06 -20.86
N GLY A 98 20.05 12.04 -20.16
CA GLY A 98 19.48 13.26 -20.75
C GLY A 98 17.95 13.38 -20.73
N THR A 99 17.24 12.39 -20.18
CA THR A 99 15.78 12.48 -19.99
C THR A 99 15.40 13.42 -18.85
N ASN A 100 14.23 14.02 -18.98
CA ASN A 100 13.73 14.96 -17.98
C ASN A 100 13.23 14.18 -16.74
N GLN A 101 13.09 14.90 -15.63
CA GLN A 101 12.64 14.32 -14.36
C GLN A 101 11.22 13.71 -14.43
N LYS A 102 10.36 14.20 -15.32
CA LYS A 102 9.00 13.67 -15.52
C LYS A 102 9.00 12.30 -16.18
N ASP A 103 9.93 12.04 -17.08
CA ASP A 103 10.08 10.72 -17.72
C ASP A 103 10.51 9.68 -16.69
N ASN A 104 11.45 10.05 -15.80
CA ASN A 104 11.89 9.20 -14.69
C ASN A 104 10.73 8.93 -13.72
N GLU A 105 9.96 9.96 -13.35
CA GLU A 105 8.76 9.81 -12.52
C GLU A 105 7.76 8.86 -13.17
N MET A 106 7.41 9.07 -14.45
CA MET A 106 6.42 8.25 -15.14
C MET A 106 6.83 6.77 -15.17
N VAL A 107 8.09 6.48 -15.49
CA VAL A 107 8.61 5.10 -15.51
C VAL A 107 8.59 4.48 -14.12
N ALA A 108 9.09 5.20 -13.11
CA ALA A 108 9.11 4.71 -11.73
C ALA A 108 7.69 4.43 -11.23
N ILE A 109 6.79 5.40 -11.35
CA ILE A 109 5.41 5.29 -10.87
C ILE A 109 4.63 4.20 -11.62
N SER A 110 4.78 4.10 -12.95
CA SER A 110 4.12 3.04 -13.72
C SER A 110 4.60 1.65 -13.31
N HIS A 111 5.90 1.49 -13.05
CA HIS A 111 6.46 0.20 -12.61
C HIS A 111 6.03 -0.14 -11.19
N LEU A 112 6.18 0.82 -10.26
CA LEU A 112 5.83 0.65 -8.86
C LEU A 112 4.34 0.44 -8.63
N SER A 113 3.47 1.08 -9.42
CA SER A 113 2.01 0.85 -9.30
C SER A 113 1.63 -0.56 -9.74
N ARG A 114 2.29 -1.09 -10.79
CA ARG A 114 2.01 -2.44 -11.33
C ARG A 114 2.60 -3.56 -10.47
N CYS A 115 3.72 -3.32 -9.82
CA CYS A 115 4.36 -4.29 -8.94
C CYS A 115 3.81 -4.16 -7.51
N GLY A 116 3.50 -2.94 -7.08
CA GLY A 116 3.28 -2.60 -5.69
C GLY A 116 1.95 -3.07 -5.14
N ASP A 117 0.88 -2.97 -5.92
CA ASP A 117 -0.45 -3.44 -5.53
C ASP A 117 -0.43 -4.92 -5.14
N VAL A 118 0.17 -5.75 -5.99
CA VAL A 118 0.07 -7.20 -5.89
C VAL A 118 1.10 -7.78 -4.94
N ILE A 119 2.31 -7.24 -5.00
CA ILE A 119 3.40 -7.78 -4.22
C ILE A 119 3.18 -7.38 -2.77
N PHE A 120 2.93 -6.10 -2.48
CA PHE A 120 2.84 -5.65 -1.11
C PHE A 120 1.48 -5.87 -0.45
N GLU A 121 0.36 -6.04 -1.19
CA GLU A 121 -0.91 -6.43 -0.57
C GLU A 121 -0.74 -7.69 0.29
N LYS A 122 0.08 -8.67 -0.13
CA LYS A 122 0.28 -9.88 0.68
C LYS A 122 1.21 -9.72 1.88
N PHE A 123 2.20 -8.84 1.81
CA PHE A 123 3.24 -8.72 2.84
C PHE A 123 2.98 -7.58 3.84
N CYS A 124 2.37 -6.51 3.36
CA CYS A 124 2.17 -5.27 4.13
C CYS A 124 0.74 -5.14 4.68
N SER A 125 -0.26 -5.82 4.09
CA SER A 125 -1.64 -5.76 4.61
C SER A 125 -1.71 -6.26 6.06
N GLY A 126 -2.01 -5.34 6.98
CA GLY A 126 -2.14 -5.63 8.41
C GLY A 126 -0.81 -5.83 9.16
N ASN A 127 0.36 -5.69 8.51
CA ASN A 127 1.66 -5.79 9.16
C ASN A 127 2.39 -4.44 9.19
N ILE A 128 2.17 -3.70 10.27
CA ILE A 128 2.74 -2.37 10.53
C ILE A 128 4.27 -2.38 10.48
N ALA A 129 4.91 -3.45 10.95
CA ALA A 129 6.38 -3.55 10.94
C ALA A 129 6.93 -3.70 9.51
N CYS A 130 6.28 -4.50 8.66
CA CYS A 130 6.61 -4.60 7.24
C CYS A 130 6.42 -3.25 6.51
N GLN A 131 5.32 -2.55 6.79
CA GLN A 131 5.07 -1.24 6.20
C GLN A 131 6.13 -0.19 6.61
N MET A 132 6.48 -0.15 7.89
CA MET A 132 7.54 0.74 8.38
C MET A 132 8.91 0.39 7.75
N GLN A 133 9.22 -0.90 7.64
CA GLN A 133 10.44 -1.35 6.97
C GLN A 133 10.46 -0.97 5.48
N LEU A 134 9.30 -1.06 4.81
CA LEU A 134 9.15 -0.64 3.42
C LEU A 134 9.43 0.86 3.24
N ILE A 135 8.86 1.73 4.08
CA ILE A 135 9.14 3.18 4.00
C ILE A 135 10.63 3.47 4.22
N ASN A 136 11.27 2.78 5.18
CA ASN A 136 12.70 2.93 5.41
C ASN A 136 13.55 2.47 4.21
N SER A 137 13.14 1.41 3.52
CA SER A 137 13.77 0.98 2.27
C SER A 137 13.56 2.00 1.15
N VAL A 138 12.35 2.55 0.98
CA VAL A 138 12.05 3.61 0.00
C VAL A 138 12.94 4.82 0.25
N GLN A 139 13.06 5.29 1.51
CA GLN A 139 13.92 6.40 1.89
C GLN A 139 15.38 6.14 1.48
N ARG A 140 15.93 4.96 1.83
CA ARG A 140 17.31 4.59 1.49
C ARG A 140 17.52 4.53 -0.02
N THR A 141 16.58 3.98 -0.78
CA THR A 141 16.68 3.91 -2.24
C THR A 141 16.59 5.29 -2.88
N CYS A 142 15.64 6.13 -2.48
CA CYS A 142 15.53 7.50 -2.97
C CYS A 142 16.79 8.33 -2.67
N TRP A 143 17.40 8.14 -1.49
CA TRP A 143 18.65 8.83 -1.14
C TRP A 143 19.84 8.36 -1.98
N ARG A 144 19.92 7.05 -2.28
CA ARG A 144 21.05 6.45 -3.01
C ARG A 144 20.96 6.60 -4.52
N GLU A 145 19.76 6.64 -5.09
CA GLU A 145 19.53 6.70 -6.54
C GLU A 145 19.14 8.12 -6.97
N PRO A 146 20.03 8.87 -7.66
CA PRO A 146 19.75 10.24 -8.09
C PRO A 146 18.46 10.39 -8.91
N LYS A 147 18.08 9.38 -9.69
CA LYS A 147 16.83 9.40 -10.47
C LYS A 147 15.56 9.32 -9.61
N MET A 148 15.68 8.84 -8.37
CA MET A 148 14.59 8.66 -7.40
C MET A 148 14.56 9.72 -6.30
N LEU A 149 15.61 10.53 -6.15
CA LEU A 149 15.77 11.47 -5.02
C LEU A 149 14.54 12.36 -4.81
N ASN A 150 14.00 12.92 -5.90
CA ASN A 150 12.85 13.82 -5.83
C ASN A 150 11.49 13.11 -5.98
N LEU A 151 11.46 11.76 -5.91
CA LEU A 151 10.25 10.97 -6.10
C LEU A 151 9.67 10.42 -4.79
N PHE A 152 10.36 10.62 -3.66
CA PHE A 152 9.98 10.03 -2.38
C PHE A 152 8.51 10.26 -2.01
N ALA A 153 8.06 11.52 -1.92
CA ALA A 153 6.67 11.83 -1.55
C ALA A 153 5.65 11.24 -2.54
N ARG A 154 6.01 11.17 -3.82
CA ARG A 154 5.15 10.57 -4.87
C ARG A 154 5.04 9.06 -4.70
N VAL A 155 6.15 8.39 -4.41
CA VAL A 155 6.18 6.94 -4.15
C VAL A 155 5.34 6.61 -2.90
N ILE A 156 5.51 7.34 -1.80
CA ILE A 156 4.71 7.13 -0.59
C ILE A 156 3.22 7.30 -0.87
N ARG A 157 2.84 8.32 -1.64
CA ARG A 157 1.45 8.54 -2.04
C ARG A 157 0.89 7.38 -2.87
N VAL A 158 1.65 6.87 -3.84
CA VAL A 158 1.19 5.71 -4.65
C VAL A 158 1.00 4.48 -3.78
N LEU A 159 1.93 4.20 -2.88
CA LEU A 159 1.83 3.07 -1.94
C LEU A 159 0.64 3.24 -0.97
N TYR A 160 0.30 4.46 -0.60
CA TYR A 160 -0.93 4.75 0.14
C TYR A 160 -2.19 4.51 -0.71
N ASP A 161 -2.22 5.03 -1.94
CA ASP A 161 -3.36 4.93 -2.85
C ASP A 161 -3.70 3.45 -3.21
N VAL A 162 -2.70 2.56 -3.19
CA VAL A 162 -2.87 1.11 -3.42
C VAL A 162 -3.04 0.28 -2.14
N ASP A 163 -3.33 0.90 -0.99
CA ASP A 163 -3.51 0.26 0.32
C ASP A 163 -2.31 -0.54 0.86
N VAL A 164 -1.10 -0.22 0.39
CA VAL A 164 0.13 -0.87 0.88
C VAL A 164 0.60 -0.24 2.18
N LEU A 165 0.50 1.09 2.29
CA LEU A 165 0.83 1.84 3.49
C LEU A 165 -0.44 2.44 4.11
N CYS A 166 -0.64 2.23 5.40
CA CYS A 166 -1.70 2.91 6.13
C CYS A 166 -1.23 4.26 6.66
N GLU A 167 -2.21 5.13 6.91
CA GLU A 167 -2.02 6.48 7.43
C GLU A 167 -1.18 6.51 8.71
N ASP A 168 -1.53 5.67 9.71
CA ASP A 168 -0.81 5.58 10.98
C ASP A 168 0.69 5.32 10.81
N VAL A 169 1.07 4.46 9.85
CA VAL A 169 2.47 4.11 9.60
C VAL A 169 3.20 5.30 8.97
N ILE A 170 2.56 6.00 8.04
CA ILE A 170 3.12 7.17 7.38
C ILE A 170 3.32 8.30 8.40
N LEU A 171 2.33 8.58 9.22
CA LEU A 171 2.41 9.58 10.30
C LEU A 171 3.49 9.19 11.33
N ASN A 172 3.55 7.92 11.73
CA ASN A 172 4.57 7.43 12.66
C ASN A 172 5.99 7.59 12.08
N TRP A 173 6.20 7.27 10.80
CA TRP A 173 7.49 7.47 10.15
C TRP A 173 7.86 8.97 10.06
N PHE A 174 6.88 9.81 9.73
CA PHE A 174 7.08 11.26 9.61
C PHE A 174 7.50 11.88 10.95
N TYR A 175 6.77 11.61 12.03
CA TYR A 175 7.04 12.21 13.34
C TYR A 175 8.15 11.52 14.14
N LYS A 176 8.26 10.19 14.07
CA LYS A 176 9.15 9.39 14.95
C LYS A 176 10.25 8.62 14.22
N GLY A 177 10.33 8.71 12.90
CA GLY A 177 11.36 8.03 12.13
C GLY A 177 12.77 8.43 12.58
N THR A 178 13.70 7.46 12.57
CA THR A 178 15.06 7.61 13.10
C THR A 178 16.14 7.55 12.02
N ASN A 179 15.79 7.21 10.78
CA ASN A 179 16.74 7.12 9.69
C ASN A 179 17.18 8.52 9.24
N ALA A 180 18.48 8.81 9.31
CA ALA A 180 19.05 10.12 9.02
C ALA A 180 19.19 10.44 7.52
N ASP A 181 19.26 9.42 6.65
CA ASP A 181 19.57 9.59 5.22
C ASP A 181 18.53 10.47 4.51
N GLY A 182 18.91 11.68 4.13
CA GLY A 182 18.03 12.62 3.41
C GLY A 182 16.77 13.04 4.18
N ARG A 183 16.68 12.77 5.48
CA ARG A 183 15.45 12.88 6.27
C ARG A 183 14.82 14.27 6.18
N GLU A 184 15.61 15.32 6.39
CA GLU A 184 15.11 16.70 6.38
C GLU A 184 14.43 17.04 5.06
N THR A 185 15.09 16.73 3.94
CA THR A 185 14.53 16.92 2.58
C THR A 185 13.22 16.15 2.40
N PHE A 186 13.20 14.87 2.76
CA PHE A 186 12.01 14.03 2.58
C PHE A 186 10.84 14.45 3.47
N LEU A 187 11.11 14.96 4.67
CA LEU A 187 10.07 15.53 5.53
C LEU A 187 9.48 16.79 4.90
N GLU A 188 10.30 17.70 4.38
CA GLU A 188 9.80 18.90 3.67
C GLU A 188 8.91 18.53 2.48
N ASP A 189 9.35 17.58 1.66
CA ASP A 189 8.60 17.14 0.48
C ASP A 189 7.27 16.44 0.83
N LEU A 190 7.21 15.74 1.97
CA LEU A 190 6.03 14.98 2.40
C LEU A 190 5.00 15.84 3.16
N LYS A 191 5.39 17.01 3.71
CA LYS A 191 4.51 17.89 4.49
C LYS A 191 3.14 18.17 3.86
N PRO A 192 3.02 18.50 2.56
CA PRO A 192 1.71 18.75 1.95
C PRO A 192 0.79 17.52 2.01
N PHE A 193 1.37 16.32 1.91
CA PHE A 193 0.63 15.07 1.98
C PHE A 193 0.22 14.73 3.42
N ILE A 194 1.08 15.00 4.41
CA ILE A 194 0.76 14.81 5.83
C ILE A 194 -0.40 15.72 6.26
N ARG A 195 -0.37 17.00 5.89
CA ARG A 195 -1.49 17.92 6.16
C ARG A 195 -2.79 17.42 5.56
N TRP A 196 -2.73 16.89 4.34
CA TRP A 196 -3.91 16.33 3.68
C TRP A 196 -4.47 15.09 4.42
N LEU A 197 -3.62 14.23 4.99
CA LEU A 197 -4.05 13.09 5.80
C LEU A 197 -4.76 13.58 7.09
N GLU A 198 -4.12 14.50 7.81
CA GLU A 198 -4.65 15.04 9.07
C GLU A 198 -5.96 15.84 8.87
N GLU A 199 -6.06 16.65 7.82
CA GLU A 199 -7.29 17.37 7.47
C GLU A 199 -8.46 16.42 7.13
N ALA A 200 -8.16 15.26 6.54
CA ALA A 200 -9.17 14.25 6.23
C ALA A 200 -9.75 13.60 7.49
N GLU A 201 -8.93 13.37 8.52
CA GLU A 201 -9.39 12.87 9.82
C GLU A 201 -10.25 13.91 10.56
N GLU A 202 -9.82 15.17 10.60
CA GLU A 202 -10.58 16.25 11.27
C GLU A 202 -11.97 16.44 10.65
N GLU A 203 -12.05 16.40 9.32
CA GLU A 203 -13.33 16.47 8.61
C GLU A 203 -14.25 15.27 8.93
N GLU A 204 -13.72 14.06 9.03
CA GLU A 204 -14.50 12.86 9.35
C GLU A 204 -14.93 12.83 10.82
N ALA A 205 -14.09 13.29 11.75
CA ALA A 205 -14.42 13.44 13.17
C ALA A 205 -15.52 14.50 13.40
N GLN A 206 -15.41 15.66 12.74
CA GLN A 206 -16.45 16.69 12.79
C GLN A 206 -17.77 16.18 12.19
N LYS A 207 -17.72 15.46 11.06
CA LYS A 207 -18.91 14.83 10.45
C LYS A 207 -19.53 13.78 11.37
N ALA A 208 -18.74 12.98 12.08
CA ALA A 208 -19.23 12.00 13.05
C ALA A 208 -19.97 12.69 14.20
N ASP A 209 -19.45 13.80 14.72
CA ASP A 209 -20.08 14.56 15.81
C ASP A 209 -21.40 15.21 15.37
N LEU A 210 -21.44 15.78 14.16
CA LEU A 210 -22.66 16.29 13.52
C LEU A 210 -23.70 15.17 13.24
N THR A 211 -23.28 13.94 12.94
CA THR A 211 -24.21 12.82 12.72
C THR A 211 -24.90 12.33 13.99
N SER A 212 -24.26 12.47 15.16
CA SER A 212 -24.88 12.15 16.46
C SER A 212 -26.04 13.11 16.80
N THR A 213 -25.97 14.36 16.32
CA THR A 213 -26.97 15.40 16.56
C THR A 213 -28.14 15.34 15.56
N VAL A 214 -27.93 14.80 14.35
CA VAL A 214 -28.92 14.79 13.25
C VAL A 214 -29.71 13.47 13.14
N ALA A 215 -29.31 12.40 13.86
CA ALA A 215 -29.95 11.08 13.80
C ALA A 215 -31.45 11.05 14.20
N GLY A 216 -31.99 12.13 14.79
CA GLY A 216 -33.35 12.15 15.33
C GLY A 216 -34.46 12.77 14.46
N ARG A 217 -34.18 13.52 13.39
CA ARG A 217 -35.24 14.36 12.77
C ARG A 217 -35.48 14.22 11.26
N ASP A 218 -34.50 13.85 10.42
CA ASP A 218 -34.68 13.97 8.96
C ASP A 218 -34.85 12.65 8.19
N ILE A 219 -34.71 11.49 8.84
CA ILE A 219 -34.84 10.18 8.17
C ILE A 219 -36.30 9.83 7.81
N TYR A 220 -37.30 10.47 8.42
CA TYR A 220 -38.72 10.14 8.20
C TYR A 220 -39.39 10.84 7.00
N LEU A 221 -38.72 11.78 6.33
CA LEU A 221 -39.35 12.58 5.25
C LEU A 221 -39.09 12.06 3.82
N CYS A 222 -38.09 11.22 3.58
CA CYS A 222 -37.79 10.67 2.25
C CYS A 222 -38.44 9.28 2.01
N ARG A 223 -39.67 9.06 2.50
CA ARG A 223 -40.35 7.75 2.37
C ARG A 223 -41.56 7.76 1.43
N ARG A 224 -41.89 8.86 0.75
CA ARG A 224 -43.22 9.00 0.12
C ARG A 224 -43.37 9.55 -1.30
N THR A 225 -42.32 9.89 -2.06
CA THR A 225 -42.58 10.65 -3.32
C THR A 225 -41.81 10.27 -4.58
N CYS A 226 -40.97 9.24 -4.62
CA CYS A 226 -40.37 8.83 -5.89
C CYS A 226 -40.11 7.32 -5.97
N GLY A 227 -40.55 6.66 -7.04
CA GLY A 227 -40.33 5.23 -7.28
C GLY A 227 -38.86 4.83 -7.45
N CYS A 228 -37.93 5.79 -7.49
CA CYS A 228 -36.49 5.55 -7.61
C CYS A 228 -35.83 5.04 -6.32
N THR A 229 -36.45 5.22 -5.15
CA THR A 229 -35.86 4.82 -3.85
C THR A 229 -35.88 3.30 -3.63
N VAL A 230 -36.82 2.59 -4.26
CA VAL A 230 -36.98 1.14 -4.10
C VAL A 230 -35.81 0.37 -4.74
N TYR A 231 -35.38 0.79 -5.93
CA TYR A 231 -34.30 0.13 -6.67
C TYR A 231 -32.92 0.28 -6.01
N TRP A 232 -32.73 1.36 -5.24
CA TRP A 232 -31.45 1.65 -4.58
C TRP A 232 -31.24 0.81 -3.32
N CYS A 233 -32.30 0.58 -2.54
CA CYS A 233 -32.26 -0.31 -1.38
C CYS A 233 -31.88 -1.75 -1.76
N ASP A 234 -32.33 -2.22 -2.92
CA ASP A 234 -32.03 -3.58 -3.40
C ASP A 234 -30.54 -3.75 -3.78
N VAL A 235 -29.96 -2.76 -4.48
CA VAL A 235 -28.51 -2.76 -4.84
C VAL A 235 -27.65 -2.65 -3.58
N ALA A 236 -28.02 -1.76 -2.66
CA ALA A 236 -27.35 -1.58 -1.37
C ALA A 236 -27.29 -2.86 -0.52
N GLN A 237 -28.43 -3.56 -0.40
CA GLN A 237 -28.51 -4.82 0.34
C GLN A 237 -27.69 -5.92 -0.33
N SER A 238 -27.63 -5.95 -1.67
CA SER A 238 -26.80 -6.91 -2.41
C SER A 238 -25.29 -6.70 -2.21
N LEU A 239 -24.87 -5.49 -1.83
CA LEU A 239 -23.48 -5.12 -1.55
C LEU A 239 -23.07 -5.31 -0.07
N GLY A 240 -24.00 -5.75 0.80
CA GLY A 240 -23.72 -5.98 2.22
C GLY A 240 -23.33 -4.70 2.97
N LEU A 241 -23.89 -3.56 2.57
CA LEU A 241 -23.71 -2.28 3.27
C LEU A 241 -24.64 -2.24 4.49
N SER A 242 -24.13 -1.78 5.64
CA SER A 242 -24.95 -1.57 6.84
C SER A 242 -25.84 -0.34 6.69
N ASP A 243 -26.90 -0.23 7.50
CA ASP A 243 -27.78 0.95 7.49
C ASP A 243 -27.00 2.26 7.76
N ASP A 244 -25.94 2.21 8.57
CA ASP A 244 -25.03 3.33 8.80
C ASP A 244 -24.15 3.66 7.57
N ASP A 245 -23.69 2.66 6.83
CA ASP A 245 -22.96 2.87 5.57
C ASP A 245 -23.89 3.50 4.51
N LEU A 246 -25.15 3.09 4.50
CA LEU A 246 -26.16 3.65 3.59
C LEU A 246 -26.48 5.10 3.90
N LEU A 247 -26.57 5.46 5.18
CA LEU A 247 -26.75 6.84 5.62
C LEU A 247 -25.55 7.73 5.20
N LYS A 248 -24.32 7.20 5.25
CA LYS A 248 -23.11 7.91 4.79
C LYS A 248 -23.10 8.15 3.28
N VAL A 249 -23.57 7.18 2.50
CA VAL A 249 -23.63 7.28 1.03
C VAL A 249 -24.81 8.15 0.58
N LEU A 250 -25.99 7.98 1.18
CA LEU A 250 -27.22 8.74 0.86
C LEU A 250 -27.13 10.22 1.21
N LYS A 251 -26.43 10.59 2.29
CA LYS A 251 -26.15 12.00 2.60
C LYS A 251 -25.24 12.69 1.57
N LYS A 252 -24.51 11.92 0.75
CA LYS A 252 -23.51 12.44 -0.18
C LYS A 252 -23.93 12.38 -1.66
N PHE A 253 -25.02 11.69 -2.08
CA PHE A 253 -25.46 11.67 -3.49
C PHE A 253 -26.96 11.42 -3.72
N SER A 254 -27.51 12.01 -4.79
CA SER A 254 -28.86 11.75 -5.32
C SER A 254 -28.93 10.67 -6.41
N GLU A 255 -27.84 10.20 -7.04
CA GLU A 255 -27.94 9.30 -8.22
C GLU A 255 -26.71 8.37 -8.39
N VAL A 256 -26.87 7.03 -8.37
CA VAL A 256 -25.75 6.02 -8.30
C VAL A 256 -25.77 4.96 -9.43
N MET A 257 -26.52 5.13 -10.51
CA MET A 257 -26.66 4.06 -11.53
C MET A 257 -25.49 3.91 -12.53
N ILE A 258 -24.43 4.71 -12.46
CA ILE A 258 -23.45 4.84 -13.56
C ILE A 258 -22.27 3.83 -13.47
N LEU A 259 -21.82 3.47 -12.26
CA LEU A 259 -20.58 2.69 -12.10
C LEU A 259 -20.65 1.25 -12.60
N GLU A 260 -21.75 0.53 -12.35
CA GLU A 260 -21.81 -0.89 -12.70
C GLU A 260 -21.90 -1.12 -14.22
N LYS A 261 -22.59 -0.23 -14.94
CA LYS A 261 -22.76 -0.32 -16.40
C LYS A 261 -21.60 0.27 -17.20
N VAL A 262 -20.99 1.37 -16.73
CA VAL A 262 -19.97 2.10 -17.50
C VAL A 262 -18.55 1.65 -17.14
N TRP A 263 -18.32 1.24 -15.88
CA TRP A 263 -16.97 0.96 -15.37
C TRP A 263 -16.72 -0.52 -15.06
N ALA A 264 -17.76 -1.38 -15.14
CA ALA A 264 -17.68 -2.82 -14.88
C ALA A 264 -17.07 -3.23 -13.52
N ILE A 265 -17.07 -2.32 -12.54
CA ILE A 265 -16.59 -2.59 -11.17
C ILE A 265 -17.74 -3.20 -10.37
N LYS A 266 -17.49 -4.33 -9.70
CA LYS A 266 -18.51 -5.08 -8.93
C LYS A 266 -18.04 -5.45 -7.53
N GLY A 267 -18.99 -5.73 -6.63
CA GLY A 267 -18.74 -6.36 -5.34
C GLY A 267 -17.90 -5.52 -4.36
N LYS A 268 -16.91 -6.15 -3.70
CA LYS A 268 -16.10 -5.54 -2.63
C LYS A 268 -15.27 -4.34 -3.10
N SER A 269 -14.78 -4.35 -4.34
CA SER A 269 -14.03 -3.22 -4.91
C SER A 269 -14.92 -2.00 -5.08
N LEU A 270 -16.14 -2.19 -5.58
CA LEU A 270 -17.14 -1.12 -5.68
C LEU A 270 -17.50 -0.59 -4.28
N ARG A 271 -17.72 -1.48 -3.30
CA ARG A 271 -17.99 -1.12 -1.91
C ARG A 271 -16.89 -0.24 -1.31
N ASN A 272 -15.63 -0.63 -1.47
CA ASN A 272 -14.50 0.09 -0.88
C ASN A 272 -14.26 1.44 -1.56
N VAL A 273 -14.43 1.54 -2.89
CA VAL A 273 -14.34 2.81 -3.63
C VAL A 273 -15.43 3.78 -3.20
N LEU A 274 -16.66 3.30 -3.03
CA LEU A 274 -17.80 4.12 -2.58
C LEU A 274 -17.62 4.65 -1.15
N LEU A 275 -17.05 3.84 -0.25
CA LEU A 275 -16.79 4.24 1.13
C LEU A 275 -15.65 5.26 1.24
N ARG A 276 -14.64 5.18 0.38
CA ARG A 276 -13.43 6.02 0.46
C ARG A 276 -13.51 7.33 -0.32
N ASN A 277 -14.08 7.32 -1.53
CA ASN A 277 -14.16 8.54 -2.34
C ASN A 277 -15.40 8.58 -3.24
N PRO A 278 -16.57 8.93 -2.68
CA PRO A 278 -17.82 8.96 -3.43
C PRO A 278 -17.84 10.01 -4.57
N LYS A 279 -16.93 10.98 -4.59
CA LYS A 279 -16.83 12.02 -5.64
C LYS A 279 -16.33 11.48 -6.99
N VAL A 280 -15.74 10.28 -7.03
CA VAL A 280 -15.28 9.60 -8.26
C VAL A 280 -16.43 9.30 -9.24
N LEU A 281 -17.67 9.36 -8.77
CA LEU A 281 -18.89 9.20 -9.57
C LEU A 281 -19.10 10.27 -10.63
N GLY A 282 -18.44 11.43 -10.51
CA GLY A 282 -18.63 12.57 -11.41
C GLY A 282 -20.00 13.25 -11.24
N TYR A 283 -20.04 14.56 -11.41
CA TYR A 283 -21.29 15.32 -11.44
C TYR A 283 -21.76 15.41 -12.90
N ASN A 284 -22.52 14.43 -13.39
CA ASN A 284 -23.31 14.61 -14.60
C ASN A 284 -24.52 13.68 -14.59
N VAL A 285 -25.69 14.30 -14.44
CA VAL A 285 -26.99 13.67 -14.67
C VAL A 285 -27.39 13.97 -16.12
N ASP A 286 -27.51 12.93 -16.94
CA ASP A 286 -28.34 12.96 -18.14
C ASP A 286 -29.70 12.41 -17.74
N CYS A 287 -30.58 13.31 -17.27
CA CYS A 287 -31.97 12.97 -17.08
C CYS A 287 -32.54 12.74 -18.48
N LYS A 288 -32.67 11.48 -18.88
CA LYS A 288 -33.23 11.07 -20.18
C LYS A 288 -34.73 11.42 -20.37
N GLY A 289 -35.17 12.58 -19.88
CA GLY A 289 -36.45 13.18 -20.19
C GLY A 289 -37.51 13.19 -19.09
N ASP A 290 -37.28 12.61 -17.90
CA ASP A 290 -38.38 12.31 -16.96
C ASP A 290 -38.33 13.04 -15.59
N CYS A 291 -37.88 14.29 -15.54
CA CYS A 291 -37.95 15.09 -14.30
C CYS A 291 -39.07 16.14 -14.33
N ILE A 292 -40.00 16.04 -13.37
CA ILE A 292 -41.10 17.00 -13.09
C ILE A 292 -40.60 18.27 -12.34
N ALA A 293 -39.31 18.43 -12.10
CA ALA A 293 -38.72 19.62 -11.47
C ALA A 293 -37.62 20.24 -12.33
N GLN A 294 -37.47 21.57 -12.25
CA GLN A 294 -36.62 22.38 -13.12
C GLN A 294 -35.16 21.91 -13.14
N CYS A 295 -34.74 21.43 -14.30
CA CYS A 295 -33.34 21.20 -14.66
C CYS A 295 -32.63 22.56 -14.80
N THR A 296 -31.52 22.78 -14.12
CA THR A 296 -30.72 24.02 -14.21
C THR A 296 -29.88 24.11 -15.49
N ARG A 297 -30.29 23.42 -16.56
CA ARG A 297 -29.66 23.49 -17.89
C ARG A 297 -30.63 23.94 -18.99
N CYS A 298 -31.72 24.60 -18.60
CA CYS A 298 -32.53 25.48 -19.43
C CYS A 298 -32.34 26.92 -18.93
#